data_AF-A0A067P3L7-F1
#
_entry.id   AF-A0A067P3L7-F1
#
_cell.length_a   1.000
_cell.length_b   1.000
_cell.length_c   1.000
_cell.angle_alpha   90.00
_cell.angle_beta   90.00
_cell.angle_gamma   90.00
#
_symmetry.space_group_name_H-M   'P 1'
#
loop_
_entity.id
_entity.type
_entity.pdbx_description
1 polymer ?
#
loop_
_entity_poly.entity_id
_entity_poly.type
_entity_poly.pdbx_seq_one_letter_code
_entity_poly.pdbx_strand_id
1 'polypeptide(L)'
;MTPGPISSSLEDWSTRAELHPSPSAFTPTKDSLVLAVLLNAPVDTDGFTLALFEPDIAVDAMGRVLILRPTDFSGLSALARLCTSLPDTGFFRNTWRVNQPTTSQPTDRILVLGEDGVLEEIGVQGYVKGGTRVLMTRVGGFDELPVELAELDGLVKEGRAGFRRGEEDEGIIGGIRDILGDV
;
A
#
# COMPACT_ATOMS: atom_id res chain seq x y z
N MET A 1 -3.53 27.82 -7.02
CA MET A 1 -4.67 26.94 -6.70
C MET A 1 -4.09 25.77 -5.93
N THR A 2 -4.35 25.70 -4.63
CA THR A 2 -3.98 24.52 -3.82
C THR A 2 -4.97 23.42 -4.18
N PRO A 3 -4.53 22.22 -4.62
CA PRO A 3 -5.46 21.11 -4.76
C PRO A 3 -6.03 20.81 -3.37
N GLY A 4 -7.37 20.83 -3.26
CA GLY A 4 -8.05 20.43 -2.03
C GLY A 4 -7.77 18.97 -1.69
N PRO A 5 -8.09 18.51 -0.46
CA PRO A 5 -7.97 17.11 -0.11
C PRO A 5 -8.78 16.27 -1.10
N ILE A 6 -8.13 15.26 -1.68
CA ILE A 6 -8.79 14.27 -2.52
C ILE A 6 -9.56 13.40 -1.55
N SER A 7 -10.87 13.61 -1.47
CA SER A 7 -11.78 12.66 -0.82
C SER A 7 -12.34 11.79 -1.94
N SER A 8 -11.71 10.65 -2.17
CA SER A 8 -12.23 9.67 -3.12
C SER A 8 -13.35 8.87 -2.47
N SER A 9 -14.23 8.27 -3.28
CA SER A 9 -15.24 7.33 -2.78
C SER A 9 -14.64 6.07 -2.13
N LEU A 10 -13.32 5.88 -2.19
CA LEU A 10 -12.59 4.76 -1.60
C LEU A 10 -12.16 5.02 -0.16
N GLU A 11 -12.21 6.27 0.31
CA GLU A 11 -11.96 6.58 1.72
C GLU A 11 -12.85 5.75 2.63
N ASP A 12 -12.33 5.38 3.80
CA ASP A 12 -13.01 4.56 4.80
C ASP A 12 -13.40 3.16 4.29
N TRP A 13 -12.74 2.63 3.25
CA TRP A 13 -12.99 1.27 2.75
C TRP A 13 -12.84 0.24 3.87
N SER A 14 -11.87 0.46 4.76
CA SER A 14 -11.57 -0.44 5.89
C SER A 14 -12.74 -0.56 6.87
N THR A 15 -13.54 0.50 7.02
CA THR A 15 -14.74 0.51 7.88
C THR A 15 -15.93 -0.21 7.24
N ARG A 16 -15.92 -0.32 5.92
CA ARG A 16 -16.95 -0.99 5.12
C ARG A 16 -16.66 -2.46 4.86
N ALA A 17 -15.41 -2.88 5.08
CA ALA A 17 -14.97 -4.25 4.91
C ALA A 17 -15.58 -5.16 5.98
N GLU A 18 -15.87 -6.39 5.60
CA GLU A 18 -16.43 -7.40 6.49
C GLU A 18 -15.36 -8.43 6.84
N LEU A 19 -15.40 -8.99 8.05
CA LEU A 19 -14.51 -10.11 8.38
C LEU A 19 -14.88 -11.33 7.53
N HIS A 20 -13.86 -11.99 6.96
CA HIS A 20 -14.07 -13.24 6.25
C HIS A 20 -14.72 -14.27 7.20
N PRO A 21 -15.79 -14.98 6.80
CA PRO A 21 -16.54 -15.89 7.69
C PRO A 21 -15.72 -17.12 8.11
N SER A 22 -14.61 -17.40 7.43
CA SER A 22 -13.69 -18.50 7.74
C SER A 22 -12.26 -18.07 7.43
N PRO A 23 -11.65 -17.17 8.23
CA PRO A 23 -10.36 -16.56 7.89
C PRO A 23 -9.24 -17.60 7.83
N SER A 24 -9.32 -18.66 8.64
CA SER A 24 -8.37 -19.78 8.63
C SER A 24 -8.41 -20.65 7.37
N ALA A 25 -9.44 -20.52 6.53
CA ALA A 25 -9.52 -21.22 5.25
C ALA A 25 -8.84 -20.44 4.11
N PHE A 26 -8.54 -19.16 4.33
CA PHE A 26 -7.82 -18.35 3.35
C PHE A 26 -6.34 -18.74 3.35
N THR A 27 -5.80 -19.01 2.15
CA THR A 27 -4.37 -19.25 1.94
C THR A 27 -3.88 -18.23 0.91
N PRO A 28 -2.95 -17.32 1.26
CA PRO A 28 -2.42 -16.36 0.31
C PRO A 28 -1.67 -17.09 -0.80
N THR A 29 -1.89 -16.68 -2.05
CA THR A 29 -1.19 -17.22 -3.21
C THR A 29 -0.65 -16.08 -4.05
N LYS A 30 0.49 -16.30 -4.72
CA LYS A 30 1.05 -15.29 -5.63
C LYS A 30 0.11 -15.01 -6.80
N ASP A 31 -0.55 -16.05 -7.34
CA ASP A 31 -1.44 -15.93 -8.50
C ASP A 31 -2.69 -15.09 -8.23
N SER A 32 -3.13 -15.00 -6.97
CA SER A 32 -4.26 -14.15 -6.58
C SER A 32 -3.82 -12.77 -6.05
N LEU A 33 -2.53 -12.51 -5.87
CA LEU A 33 -2.03 -11.25 -5.32
C LEU A 33 -2.23 -10.10 -6.33
N VAL A 34 -2.80 -9.00 -5.86
CA VAL A 34 -2.91 -7.76 -6.63
C VAL A 34 -1.88 -6.74 -6.17
N LEU A 35 -1.81 -6.55 -4.86
CA LEU A 35 -1.00 -5.52 -4.21
C LEU A 35 -0.57 -6.02 -2.83
N ALA A 36 0.66 -5.74 -2.41
CA ALA A 36 1.07 -5.79 -1.03
C ALA A 36 1.76 -4.48 -0.63
N VAL A 37 1.62 -4.08 0.63
CA VAL A 37 2.23 -2.87 1.18
C VAL A 37 3.00 -3.22 2.43
N LEU A 38 4.29 -2.92 2.40
CA LEU A 38 5.19 -3.04 3.54
C LEU A 38 5.59 -1.65 4.04
N LEU A 39 5.94 -1.56 5.31
CA LEU A 39 6.43 -0.36 5.95
C LEU A 39 7.90 -0.56 6.31
N ASN A 40 8.77 0.32 5.85
CA ASN A 40 10.14 0.41 6.33
C ASN A 40 10.27 1.64 7.23
N ALA A 41 10.38 1.40 8.53
CA ALA A 41 10.56 2.40 9.56
C ALA A 41 11.69 1.98 10.54
N PRO A 42 12.33 2.94 11.25
CA PRO A 42 13.45 2.62 12.15
C PRO A 42 13.17 1.57 13.24
N VAL A 43 11.91 1.39 13.63
CA VAL A 43 11.48 0.44 14.68
C VAL A 43 10.71 -0.78 14.14
N ASP A 44 10.48 -0.80 12.83
CA ASP A 44 9.68 -1.76 12.07
C ASP A 44 10.18 -1.77 10.62
N THR A 45 11.29 -2.45 10.37
CA THR A 45 12.05 -2.36 9.12
C THR A 45 11.35 -3.03 7.94
N ASP A 46 10.43 -3.95 8.22
CA ASP A 46 9.61 -4.66 7.25
C ASP A 46 8.21 -4.89 7.85
N GLY A 47 7.57 -3.84 8.35
CA GLY A 47 6.21 -3.89 8.87
C GLY A 47 5.22 -4.28 7.78
N PHE A 48 4.20 -5.08 8.11
CA PHE A 48 3.12 -5.36 7.18
C PHE A 48 2.02 -4.29 7.32
N THR A 49 1.48 -3.81 6.21
CA THR A 49 0.42 -2.78 6.19
C THR A 49 -0.88 -3.32 5.59
N LEU A 50 -0.82 -3.89 4.39
CA LEU A 50 -1.99 -4.36 3.66
C LEU A 50 -1.56 -5.34 2.57
N ALA A 51 -2.40 -6.31 2.23
CA ALA A 51 -2.34 -7.00 0.95
C ALA A 51 -3.75 -7.16 0.37
N LEU A 52 -3.87 -7.10 -0.95
CA LEU A 52 -5.10 -7.33 -1.71
C LEU A 52 -4.96 -8.58 -2.56
N PHE A 53 -5.99 -9.41 -2.54
CA PHE A 53 -6.08 -10.64 -3.31
C PHE A 53 -7.42 -10.72 -4.05
N GLU A 54 -7.38 -11.21 -5.28
CA GLU A 54 -8.60 -11.55 -6.04
C GLU A 54 -9.41 -12.63 -5.28
N PRO A 55 -10.76 -12.57 -5.33
CA PRO A 55 -11.56 -11.59 -6.08
C PRO A 55 -11.86 -10.28 -5.35
N ASP A 56 -11.83 -10.27 -4.02
CA ASP A 56 -12.21 -9.11 -3.19
C ASP A 56 -11.66 -9.21 -1.75
N ILE A 57 -10.53 -9.87 -1.58
CA ILE A 57 -9.94 -10.12 -0.26
C ILE A 57 -8.90 -9.05 0.07
N ALA A 58 -8.93 -8.55 1.30
CA ALA A 58 -7.85 -7.79 1.89
C ALA A 58 -7.31 -8.50 3.14
N VAL A 59 -6.01 -8.39 3.36
CA VAL A 59 -5.38 -8.76 4.64
C VAL A 59 -4.74 -7.51 5.21
N ASP A 60 -5.17 -7.12 6.40
CA ASP A 60 -4.70 -5.88 7.03
C ASP A 60 -3.47 -6.09 7.94
N ALA A 61 -2.96 -5.02 8.55
CA ALA A 61 -1.75 -5.06 9.37
C ALA A 61 -1.83 -6.00 10.59
N MET A 62 -3.02 -6.42 11.02
CA MET A 62 -3.23 -7.40 12.09
C MET A 62 -3.28 -8.84 11.56
N GLY A 63 -3.23 -9.04 10.25
CA GLY A 63 -3.43 -10.33 9.60
C GLY A 63 -4.91 -10.73 9.48
N ARG A 64 -5.85 -9.79 9.71
CA ARG A 64 -7.28 -10.08 9.57
C ARG A 64 -7.62 -10.21 8.09
N VAL A 65 -8.26 -11.32 7.72
CA VAL A 65 -8.79 -11.54 6.38
C VAL A 65 -10.15 -10.86 6.28
N LEU A 66 -10.25 -9.91 5.36
CA LEU A 66 -11.40 -9.05 5.13
C LEU A 66 -11.95 -9.29 3.73
N ILE A 67 -13.26 -9.15 3.58
CA ILE A 67 -13.96 -9.08 2.30
C ILE A 67 -14.28 -7.61 2.03
N LEU A 68 -13.80 -7.10 0.90
CA LEU A 68 -14.04 -5.75 0.45
C LEU A 68 -15.34 -5.68 -0.37
N ARG A 69 -15.94 -4.48 -0.43
CA ARG A 69 -16.98 -4.24 -1.43
C ARG A 69 -16.35 -4.29 -2.83
N PRO A 70 -17.06 -4.80 -3.85
CA PRO A 70 -16.53 -4.85 -5.21
C PRO A 70 -16.03 -3.50 -5.74
N THR A 71 -16.70 -2.40 -5.37
CA THR A 71 -16.29 -1.04 -5.75
C THR A 71 -14.99 -0.59 -5.08
N ASP A 72 -14.77 -1.00 -3.83
CA ASP A 72 -13.57 -0.65 -3.08
C ASP A 72 -12.37 -1.46 -3.61
N PHE A 73 -12.56 -2.77 -3.81
CA PHE A 73 -11.53 -3.65 -4.38
C PHE A 73 -11.11 -3.20 -5.79
N SER A 74 -12.08 -3.01 -6.69
CA SER A 74 -11.79 -2.58 -8.06
C SER A 74 -11.13 -1.20 -8.12
N GLY A 75 -11.55 -0.26 -7.25
CA GLY A 75 -10.94 1.06 -7.16
C GLY A 75 -9.50 1.04 -6.68
N LEU A 76 -9.21 0.32 -5.59
CA LEU A 76 -7.84 0.16 -5.08
C LEU A 76 -6.94 -0.55 -6.09
N SER A 77 -7.44 -1.61 -6.72
CA SER A 77 -6.71 -2.39 -7.73
C SER A 77 -6.38 -1.55 -8.97
N ALA A 78 -7.35 -0.76 -9.46
CA ALA A 78 -7.15 0.14 -10.59
C ALA A 78 -6.14 1.24 -10.26
N LEU A 79 -6.18 1.79 -9.05
CA LEU A 79 -5.26 2.83 -8.61
C LEU A 79 -3.83 2.30 -8.46
N ALA A 80 -3.67 1.08 -7.93
CA ALA A 80 -2.38 0.39 -7.86
C ALA A 80 -1.76 0.19 -9.25
N ARG A 81 -2.55 -0.32 -10.21
CA ARG A 81 -2.11 -0.48 -11.61
C ARG A 81 -1.79 0.84 -12.30
N LEU A 82 -2.50 1.92 -11.97
CA LEU A 82 -2.20 3.24 -12.52
C LEU A 82 -0.82 3.74 -12.05
N CYS A 83 -0.46 3.45 -10.80
CA CYS A 83 0.82 3.85 -10.24
C CYS A 83 2.03 3.15 -10.88
N THR A 84 1.87 1.95 -11.46
CA THR A 84 2.97 1.26 -12.15
C THR A 84 3.36 1.95 -13.47
N SER A 85 2.48 2.78 -14.03
CA SER A 85 2.79 3.58 -15.23
C SER A 85 3.58 4.87 -14.95
N LEU A 86 3.83 5.18 -13.66
CA LEU A 86 4.58 6.37 -13.27
C LEU A 86 6.07 6.22 -13.65
N PRO A 87 6.76 7.35 -13.92
CA PRO A 87 8.18 7.30 -14.27
C PRO A 87 9.02 6.74 -13.11
N ASP A 88 10.05 5.97 -13.47
CA ASP A 88 11.06 5.51 -12.51
C ASP A 88 11.76 6.70 -11.85
N THR A 89 11.95 6.62 -10.53
CA THR A 89 12.56 7.73 -9.77
C THR A 89 14.09 7.77 -9.88
N GLY A 90 14.73 6.69 -10.33
CA GLY A 90 16.17 6.48 -10.31
C GLY A 90 16.76 6.26 -8.91
N PHE A 91 15.91 6.21 -7.88
CA PHE A 91 16.32 5.97 -6.50
C PHE A 91 16.09 4.51 -6.10
N PHE A 92 16.76 4.09 -5.03
CA PHE A 92 16.59 2.77 -4.45
C PHE A 92 15.10 2.45 -4.23
N ARG A 93 14.67 1.26 -4.67
CA ARG A 93 13.27 0.78 -4.60
C ARG A 93 12.25 1.74 -5.22
N ASN A 94 12.66 2.45 -6.28
CA ASN A 94 11.79 3.37 -7.02
C ASN A 94 11.05 4.36 -6.09
N THR A 95 11.78 4.89 -5.10
CA THR A 95 11.16 5.64 -3.99
C THR A 95 10.89 7.10 -4.34
N TRP A 96 9.64 7.51 -4.23
CA TRP A 96 9.18 8.90 -4.28
C TRP A 96 9.32 9.54 -2.91
N ARG A 97 10.13 10.60 -2.81
CA ARG A 97 10.50 11.22 -1.52
C ARG A 97 9.83 12.56 -1.36
N VAL A 98 8.89 12.66 -0.43
CA VAL A 98 8.25 13.92 -0.07
C VAL A 98 9.22 14.76 0.78
N ASN A 99 9.30 16.06 0.48
CA ASN A 99 10.15 16.99 1.21
C ASN A 99 9.61 17.20 2.63
N GLN A 100 10.35 16.70 3.61
CA GLN A 100 10.00 16.76 5.03
C GLN A 100 11.06 17.54 5.82
N PRO A 101 10.68 18.25 6.90
CA PRO A 101 11.64 19.00 7.74
C PRO A 101 12.66 18.10 8.45
N THR A 102 12.32 16.83 8.70
CA THR A 102 13.18 15.87 9.40
C THR A 102 13.61 14.74 8.47
N THR A 103 14.81 14.21 8.72
CA THR A 103 15.34 13.03 8.04
C THR A 103 14.73 11.73 8.62
N SER A 104 15.00 10.59 7.96
CA SER A 104 14.59 9.25 8.42
C SER A 104 13.08 9.02 8.48
N GLN A 105 12.35 9.58 7.52
CA GLN A 105 10.93 9.33 7.37
C GLN A 105 10.66 7.85 7.04
N PRO A 106 9.54 7.28 7.52
CA PRO A 106 9.10 5.97 7.09
C PRO A 106 8.90 5.93 5.57
N THR A 107 9.11 4.75 5.00
CA THR A 107 8.88 4.47 3.58
C THR A 107 7.86 3.35 3.45
N ASP A 108 6.73 3.65 2.83
CA ASP A 108 5.75 2.66 2.42
C ASP A 108 6.21 2.06 1.09
N ARG A 109 6.32 0.74 1.04
CA ARG A 109 6.75 -0.04 -0.13
C ARG A 109 5.53 -0.71 -0.73
N ILE A 110 5.09 -0.22 -1.87
CA ILE A 110 3.90 -0.68 -2.59
C ILE A 110 4.38 -1.65 -3.67
N LEU A 111 4.00 -2.92 -3.54
CA LEU A 111 4.39 -4.03 -4.41
C LEU A 111 3.17 -4.46 -5.22
N VAL A 112 3.15 -4.15 -6.52
CA VAL A 112 2.02 -4.45 -7.41
C VAL A 112 2.41 -5.63 -8.31
N LEU A 113 1.53 -6.62 -8.43
CA LEU A 113 1.78 -7.72 -9.36
C LEU A 113 1.45 -7.27 -10.80
N GLY A 114 2.48 -7.22 -11.64
CA GLY A 114 2.36 -6.93 -13.07
C GLY A 114 1.69 -8.07 -13.84
N GLU A 115 1.24 -7.79 -15.06
CA GLU A 115 0.59 -8.79 -15.93
C GLU A 115 1.54 -9.92 -16.35
N ASP A 116 2.84 -9.70 -16.25
CA ASP A 116 3.90 -10.69 -16.50
C ASP A 116 4.23 -11.55 -15.25
N GLY A 117 3.54 -11.33 -14.13
CA GLY A 117 3.76 -12.03 -12.86
C GLY A 117 4.98 -11.52 -12.07
N VAL A 118 5.58 -10.40 -12.49
CA VAL A 118 6.69 -9.75 -11.79
C VAL A 118 6.12 -8.72 -10.81
N LEU A 119 6.73 -8.62 -9.62
CA LEU A 119 6.37 -7.58 -8.65
C LEU A 119 7.08 -6.29 -9.02
N GLU A 120 6.29 -5.25 -9.28
CA GLU A 120 6.77 -3.89 -9.45
C GLU A 120 6.73 -3.17 -8.11
N GLU A 121 7.85 -2.58 -7.71
CA GLU A 121 7.96 -1.87 -6.44
C GLU A 121 7.90 -0.36 -6.65
N ILE A 122 7.11 0.32 -5.80
CA ILE A 122 7.00 1.77 -5.72
C ILE A 122 7.13 2.17 -4.26
N GLY A 123 8.19 2.91 -3.92
CA GLY A 123 8.36 3.46 -2.58
C GLY A 123 7.70 4.83 -2.42
N VAL A 124 7.10 5.11 -1.27
CA VAL A 124 6.65 6.46 -0.89
C VAL A 124 7.24 6.80 0.47
N GLN A 125 8.12 7.79 0.52
CA GLN A 125 8.79 8.21 1.75
C GLN A 125 8.21 9.51 2.28
N GLY A 126 7.78 9.48 3.54
CA GLY A 126 7.40 10.65 4.31
C GLY A 126 6.11 11.34 3.85
N TYR A 127 5.26 10.67 3.06
CA TYR A 127 3.95 11.21 2.75
C TYR A 127 2.95 10.95 3.89
N VAL A 128 2.14 11.97 4.18
CA VAL A 128 1.00 11.88 5.10
C VAL A 128 -0.18 12.52 4.39
N LYS A 129 -1.32 11.81 4.40
CA LYS A 129 -2.55 12.28 3.76
C LYS A 129 -2.96 13.66 4.30
N GLY A 130 -3.31 14.58 3.39
CA GLY A 130 -3.61 15.99 3.71
C GLY A 130 -2.38 16.86 3.99
N GLY A 131 -1.17 16.29 3.99
CA GLY A 131 0.09 17.01 4.13
C GLY A 131 0.64 17.56 2.80
N THR A 132 1.89 18.02 2.85
CA THR A 132 2.62 18.44 1.65
C THR A 132 2.83 17.27 0.68
N ARG A 133 2.79 17.56 -0.61
CA ARG A 133 3.14 16.63 -1.70
C ARG A 133 4.43 17.03 -2.40
N VAL A 134 5.02 18.17 -2.06
CA VAL A 134 6.25 18.66 -2.71
C VAL A 134 7.36 17.62 -2.58
N LEU A 135 7.95 17.23 -3.70
CA LEU A 135 9.02 16.24 -3.72
C LEU A 135 10.35 16.87 -3.29
N MET A 136 11.19 16.05 -2.65
CA MET A 136 12.57 16.43 -2.34
C MET A 136 13.42 16.59 -3.61
N THR A 137 13.10 15.82 -4.66
CA THR A 137 13.76 15.89 -5.97
C THR A 137 12.71 15.63 -7.04
N ARG A 138 12.75 16.43 -8.11
CA ARG A 138 11.86 16.25 -9.27
C ARG A 138 12.06 14.89 -9.91
N VAL A 139 10.97 14.20 -10.24
CA VAL A 139 10.97 12.91 -10.94
C VAL A 139 10.15 13.04 -12.21
N GLY A 140 10.68 12.70 -13.38
CA GLY A 140 9.89 12.62 -14.62
C GLY A 140 9.05 13.86 -14.99
N GLY A 141 9.41 15.05 -14.49
CA GLY A 141 8.64 16.30 -14.68
C GLY A 141 7.69 16.66 -13.52
N PHE A 142 7.58 15.81 -12.51
CA PHE A 142 6.77 16.03 -11.31
C PHE A 142 7.57 16.75 -10.22
N ASP A 143 7.05 17.89 -9.76
CA ASP A 143 7.55 18.60 -8.57
C ASP A 143 6.79 18.21 -7.29
N GLU A 144 5.65 17.54 -7.45
CA GLU A 144 4.80 17.03 -6.38
C GLU A 144 4.53 15.55 -6.59
N LEU A 145 4.32 14.81 -5.50
CA LEU A 145 3.88 13.42 -5.53
C LEU A 145 2.63 13.32 -6.40
N PRO A 146 2.60 12.44 -7.43
CA PRO A 146 1.44 12.26 -8.29
C PRO A 146 0.15 12.04 -7.49
N VAL A 147 -0.97 12.56 -8.00
CA VAL A 147 -2.27 12.57 -7.30
C VAL A 147 -2.67 11.13 -6.96
N GLU A 148 -2.46 10.24 -7.91
CA GLU A 148 -2.81 8.83 -7.89
C GLU A 148 -1.99 8.07 -6.83
N LEU A 149 -0.69 8.34 -6.76
CA LEU A 149 0.22 7.73 -5.79
C LEU A 149 -0.03 8.26 -4.37
N ALA A 150 -0.30 9.56 -4.24
CA ALA A 150 -0.70 10.16 -2.97
C ALA A 150 -2.02 9.57 -2.46
N GLU A 151 -2.99 9.39 -3.35
CA GLU A 151 -4.27 8.77 -3.01
C GLU A 151 -4.09 7.32 -2.57
N LEU A 152 -3.34 6.53 -3.34
CA LEU A 152 -3.09 5.12 -3.02
C LEU A 152 -2.40 4.97 -1.67
N ASP A 153 -1.30 5.70 -1.45
CA ASP A 153 -0.55 5.65 -0.19
C ASP A 153 -1.42 6.02 1.02
N GLY A 154 -2.30 7.01 0.86
CA GLY A 154 -3.27 7.38 1.88
C GLY A 154 -4.28 6.27 2.19
N LEU A 155 -4.83 5.63 1.15
CA LEU A 155 -5.85 4.57 1.29
C LEU A 155 -5.28 3.27 1.87
N VAL A 156 -4.09 2.85 1.45
CA VAL A 156 -3.50 1.57 1.94
C VAL A 156 -3.15 1.63 3.43
N LYS A 157 -2.85 2.83 3.95
CA LYS A 157 -2.59 3.06 5.38
C LYS A 157 -3.81 2.82 6.26
N GLU A 158 -5.02 2.84 5.70
CA GLU A 158 -6.21 2.39 6.43
C GLU A 158 -6.11 0.92 6.86
N GLY A 159 -5.32 0.09 6.16
CA GLY A 159 -5.00 -1.29 6.57
C GLY A 159 -4.29 -1.38 7.92
N ARG A 160 -3.77 -0.26 8.46
CA ARG A 160 -3.19 -0.20 9.82
C ARG A 160 -4.20 0.23 10.89
N ALA A 161 -5.47 0.42 10.55
CA ALA A 161 -6.49 0.83 11.49
C ALA A 161 -6.67 -0.23 12.60
N GLY A 162 -6.38 0.17 13.84
CA GLY A 162 -6.45 -0.71 15.01
C GLY A 162 -5.23 -1.63 15.19
N PHE A 163 -4.13 -1.38 14.47
CA PHE A 163 -2.88 -2.13 14.61
C PHE A 163 -2.34 -2.11 16.05
N ARG A 164 -1.93 -3.28 16.55
CA ARG A 164 -1.28 -3.49 17.84
C ARG A 164 -0.12 -4.46 17.66
N ARG A 165 1.08 -3.96 17.94
CA ARG A 165 2.31 -4.74 17.83
C ARG A 165 2.30 -5.90 18.83
N GLY A 166 2.61 -7.10 18.34
CA GLY A 166 2.66 -8.35 19.10
C GLY A 166 1.32 -9.10 19.21
N GLU A 167 0.26 -8.60 18.57
CA GLU A 167 -1.08 -9.24 18.52
C GLU A 167 -1.45 -9.69 17.09
N GLU A 168 -0.53 -9.61 16.13
CA GLU A 168 -0.76 -9.94 14.73
C GLU A 168 -0.88 -11.45 14.45
N ASP A 169 -1.62 -11.82 13.40
CA ASP A 169 -1.58 -13.17 12.84
C ASP A 169 -0.30 -13.35 11.99
N GLU A 170 0.78 -13.73 12.66
CA GLU A 170 2.08 -14.03 12.05
C GLU A 170 2.02 -15.16 11.02
N GLY A 171 1.04 -16.07 11.11
CA GLY A 171 0.88 -17.17 10.16
C GLY A 171 0.43 -16.66 8.80
N ILE A 172 -0.62 -15.84 8.77
CA ILE A 172 -1.11 -15.22 7.53
C ILE A 172 -0.07 -14.23 6.99
N ILE A 173 0.47 -13.35 7.83
CA ILE A 173 1.46 -12.34 7.41
C ILE A 173 2.74 -13.02 6.90
N GLY A 174 3.21 -14.07 7.57
CA GLY A 174 4.34 -14.88 7.13
C GLY A 174 4.09 -15.51 5.75
N GLY A 175 2.93 -16.12 5.55
CA GLY A 175 2.55 -16.68 4.24
C GLY A 175 2.50 -15.64 3.12
N ILE A 176 2.12 -14.40 3.43
CA ILE A 176 2.18 -13.29 2.47
C ILE A 176 3.64 -12.94 2.15
N ARG A 177 4.51 -12.84 3.15
CA ARG A 177 5.94 -12.57 2.92
C ARG A 177 6.59 -13.66 2.06
N ASP A 178 6.24 -14.93 2.29
CA ASP A 178 6.78 -16.05 1.53
C ASP A 178 6.45 -15.96 0.04
N ILE A 179 5.25 -15.50 -0.34
CA ILE A 179 4.87 -15.32 -1.75
C ILE A 179 5.48 -14.07 -2.39
N LEU A 180 5.81 -13.05 -1.58
CA LEU A 180 6.54 -11.87 -2.05
C LEU A 180 8.01 -12.20 -2.33
N GLY A 181 8.61 -13.11 -1.56
CA GLY A 181 10.00 -13.50 -1.68
C GLY A 181 10.97 -12.42 -1.19
N ASP A 182 12.23 -12.49 -1.64
CA ASP A 182 13.24 -11.45 -1.37
C ASP A 182 12.94 -10.20 -2.20
N VAL A 183 12.06 -9.34 -1.67
CA VAL A 183 11.76 -7.98 -2.18
C VAL A 183 12.38 -6.91 -1.30
#